data_AF-B2AFU9-F1
#
_entry.id   AF-B2AFU9-F1
#
_cell.length_a   1.000
_cell.length_b   1.000
_cell.length_c   1.000
_cell.angle_alpha   90.00
_cell.angle_beta   90.00
_cell.angle_gamma   90.00
#
_symmetry.space_group_name_H-M   'P 1'
#
loop_
_entity.id
_entity.type
_entity.pdbx_description
1 polymer ?
#
loop_
_entity_poly.entity_id
_entity_poly.type
_entity_poly.pdbx_seq_one_letter_code
_entity_poly.pdbx_strand_id
1 'polypeptide(L)'
;MVSLGVALGLRAAPLTVIIPNYAPFFLGLHFFFAYGVLSSRTLKQWYGIDHNVSPRYDLAKYGDAAVASGKITQKQLDMLKRNESAHANAVENYAFFAGAVCLATAAGVDRTLINRAGLTYTIARVAYGAVYILIDHPQWSQIRGITWWIGNLSCFYLLYKAGGVLNSLSN
;
A
#
# COMPACT_ATOMS: atom_id res chain seq x y z
N MET A 1 11.88 -13.97 -20.65
CA MET A 1 11.03 -13.11 -19.78
C MET A 1 11.03 -11.69 -20.33
N VAL A 2 9.87 -11.03 -20.39
CA VAL A 2 9.77 -9.63 -20.82
C VAL A 2 10.45 -8.74 -19.79
N SER A 3 11.35 -7.84 -20.23
CA SER A 3 12.02 -6.93 -19.31
C SER A 3 11.00 -5.99 -18.64
N LEU A 4 11.27 -5.59 -17.39
CA LEU A 4 10.41 -4.65 -16.67
C LEU A 4 10.22 -3.34 -17.45
N GLY A 5 11.28 -2.85 -18.11
CA GLY A 5 11.21 -1.66 -18.96
C GLY A 5 10.21 -1.81 -20.12
N VAL A 6 10.13 -2.97 -20.76
CA VAL A 6 9.15 -3.26 -21.81
C VAL A 6 7.75 -3.42 -21.22
N ALA A 7 7.60 -4.14 -20.10
CA ALA A 7 6.30 -4.35 -19.45
C ALA A 7 5.66 -3.06 -18.89
N LEU A 8 6.49 -2.03 -18.65
CA LEU A 8 6.08 -0.69 -18.23
C LEU A 8 5.99 0.32 -19.39
N GLY A 9 6.31 -0.08 -20.63
CA GLY A 9 6.30 0.82 -21.79
C GLY A 9 7.42 1.87 -21.79
N LEU A 10 8.46 1.67 -20.98
CA LEU A 10 9.68 2.50 -20.95
C LEU A 10 10.65 2.12 -22.08
N ARG A 11 10.44 0.98 -22.74
CA ARG A 11 11.18 0.49 -23.90
C ARG A 11 10.21 -0.09 -24.92
N ALA A 12 10.51 0.08 -26.20
CA ALA A 12 9.72 -0.51 -27.27
C ALA A 12 9.64 -2.03 -27.13
N ALA A 13 8.44 -2.59 -27.23
CA ALA A 13 8.23 -4.02 -27.31
C ALA A 13 8.50 -4.48 -28.75
N PRO A 14 9.21 -5.59 -28.97
CA PRO A 14 9.18 -6.28 -30.26
C PRO A 14 7.72 -6.66 -30.60
N LEU A 15 7.34 -6.62 -31.88
CA LEU A 15 5.96 -6.86 -32.35
C LEU A 15 5.39 -8.22 -31.92
N THR A 16 6.24 -9.18 -31.57
CA THR A 16 5.86 -10.54 -31.17
C THR A 16 5.67 -10.71 -29.66
N VAL A 17 5.91 -9.67 -28.86
CA VAL A 17 5.90 -9.78 -27.40
C VAL A 17 4.53 -9.49 -26.82
N ILE A 18 3.96 -10.48 -26.14
CA ILE A 18 2.77 -10.32 -25.32
C ILE A 18 3.17 -9.68 -23.99
N ILE A 19 2.66 -8.48 -23.71
CA ILE A 19 2.87 -7.81 -22.43
C ILE A 19 2.12 -8.59 -21.34
N PRO A 20 2.79 -9.03 -20.25
CA PRO A 20 2.13 -9.70 -19.15
C PRO A 20 1.27 -8.71 -18.35
N ASN A 21 0.17 -9.20 -17.76
CA ASN A 21 -0.59 -8.42 -16.79
C ASN A 21 -0.09 -8.75 -15.37
N TYR A 22 0.52 -7.78 -14.70
CA TYR A 22 1.06 -7.94 -13.34
C TYR A 22 0.05 -7.61 -12.24
N ALA A 23 -1.23 -7.38 -12.57
CA ALA A 23 -2.30 -7.18 -11.59
C ALA A 23 -2.30 -8.25 -10.47
N PRO A 24 -2.27 -9.57 -10.74
CA PRO A 24 -2.27 -10.58 -9.68
C PRO A 24 -1.05 -10.49 -8.75
N PHE A 25 0.12 -10.17 -9.32
CA PHE A 25 1.33 -9.96 -8.54
C PHE A 25 1.18 -8.76 -7.59
N PHE A 26 0.68 -7.63 -8.08
CA PHE A 26 0.48 -6.45 -7.23
C PHE A 26 -0.59 -6.70 -6.16
N LEU A 27 -1.66 -7.43 -6.47
CA LEU A 27 -2.69 -7.80 -5.49
C LEU A 27 -2.10 -8.64 -4.35
N GLY A 28 -1.30 -9.65 -4.68
CA GLY A 28 -0.60 -10.47 -3.69
C GLY A 28 0.40 -9.64 -2.88
N LEU A 29 1.24 -8.87 -3.56
CA LEU A 29 2.24 -8.00 -2.93
C LEU A 29 1.62 -7.06 -1.90
N HIS A 30 0.54 -6.36 -2.26
CA HIS A 30 -0.10 -5.38 -1.36
C HIS A 30 -0.90 -6.04 -0.24
N PHE A 31 -1.41 -7.25 -0.45
CA PHE A 31 -1.96 -8.04 0.65
C PHE A 31 -0.87 -8.36 1.68
N PHE A 32 0.25 -8.95 1.26
CA PHE A 32 1.37 -9.24 2.17
C PHE A 32 1.95 -7.98 2.81
N PHE A 33 2.00 -6.86 2.07
CA PHE A 33 2.47 -5.60 2.60
C PHE A 33 1.56 -5.05 3.71
N ALA A 34 0.23 -5.05 3.50
CA ALA A 34 -0.72 -4.52 4.47
C ALA A 34 -0.88 -5.42 5.72
N TYR A 35 -1.03 -6.73 5.51
CA TYR A 35 -1.35 -7.69 6.57
C TYR A 35 -0.11 -8.33 7.22
N GLY A 36 1.02 -8.32 6.53
CA GLY A 36 2.30 -8.86 7.02
C GLY A 36 3.26 -7.75 7.42
N VAL A 37 3.79 -7.02 6.44
CA VAL A 37 4.89 -6.04 6.65
C VAL A 37 4.48 -4.91 7.58
N LEU A 38 3.35 -4.25 7.29
CA LEU A 38 2.79 -3.17 8.10
C LEU A 38 1.91 -3.69 9.24
N SER A 39 1.99 -4.97 9.60
CA SER A 39 1.19 -5.50 10.70
C SER A 39 1.45 -4.71 11.98
N SER A 40 0.37 -4.29 12.65
CA SER A 40 0.49 -3.64 13.95
C SER A 40 1.12 -4.55 15.00
N ARG A 41 1.02 -5.87 14.82
CA ARG A 41 1.40 -6.87 15.81
C ARG A 41 2.89 -7.14 15.89
N THR A 42 3.58 -7.22 14.75
CA THR A 42 4.98 -7.68 14.70
C THR A 42 5.90 -6.84 15.58
N LEU A 43 5.74 -5.51 15.56
CA LEU A 43 6.53 -4.63 16.42
C LEU A 43 6.13 -4.77 17.90
N LYS A 44 4.85 -4.97 18.21
CA LYS A 44 4.41 -5.22 19.60
C LYS A 44 4.99 -6.52 20.14
N GLN A 45 5.07 -7.56 19.32
CA GLN A 45 5.72 -8.83 19.68
C GLN A 45 7.21 -8.63 19.92
N TRP A 46 7.89 -7.87 19.07
CA TRP A 46 9.30 -7.52 19.22
C TRP A 46 9.58 -6.81 20.56
N TYR A 47 8.74 -5.85 20.95
CA TYR A 47 8.84 -5.16 22.24
C TYR A 47 8.24 -5.94 23.41
N GLY A 48 7.70 -7.14 23.17
CA GLY A 48 7.08 -8.00 24.18
C GLY A 48 5.81 -7.43 24.81
N ILE A 49 5.09 -6.53 24.13
CA ILE A 49 3.85 -5.89 24.63
C ILE A 49 2.59 -6.33 23.88
N ASP A 50 2.68 -7.34 23.00
CA ASP A 50 1.51 -7.98 22.38
C ASP A 50 0.83 -8.90 23.40
N HIS A 51 -0.37 -8.53 23.85
CA HIS A 51 -1.13 -9.32 24.83
C HIS A 51 -2.03 -10.37 24.15
N ASN A 52 -2.18 -10.31 22.82
CA ASN A 52 -2.96 -11.23 21.97
C ASN A 52 -4.46 -11.37 22.30
N VAL A 53 -4.95 -10.91 23.45
CA VAL A 53 -6.38 -10.94 23.84
C VAL A 53 -7.19 -9.95 23.02
N SER A 54 -6.66 -8.73 22.86
CA SER A 54 -7.28 -7.72 22.01
C SER A 54 -6.22 -6.83 21.37
N PRO A 55 -5.47 -7.36 20.37
CA PRO A 55 -4.27 -6.71 19.86
C PRO A 55 -4.49 -5.26 19.43
N ARG A 56 -5.68 -4.92 18.91
CA ARG A 56 -6.03 -3.56 18.46
C ARG A 56 -6.05 -2.52 19.59
N TYR A 57 -6.23 -2.95 20.84
CA TYR A 57 -6.31 -2.07 22.00
C TYR A 57 -5.06 -2.13 22.88
N ASP A 58 -4.05 -2.93 22.53
CA ASP A 58 -2.87 -3.15 23.38
C ASP A 58 -2.13 -1.84 23.68
N LEU A 59 -1.90 -0.98 22.67
CA LEU A 59 -1.21 0.28 22.90
C LEU A 59 -2.05 1.27 23.72
N ALA A 60 -3.36 1.29 23.49
CA ALA A 60 -4.28 2.17 24.22
C ALA A 60 -4.40 1.76 25.70
N LYS A 61 -4.38 0.45 25.99
CA LYS A 61 -4.61 -0.09 27.33
C LYS A 61 -3.32 -0.25 28.15
N TYR A 62 -2.22 -0.64 27.51
CA TYR A 62 -0.99 -1.03 28.19
C TYR A 62 0.24 -0.19 27.79
N GLY A 63 0.10 0.70 26.81
CA GLY A 63 1.23 1.50 26.30
C GLY A 63 1.88 2.38 27.36
N ASP A 64 1.09 3.16 28.10
CA ASP A 64 1.61 4.07 29.13
C ASP A 64 2.23 3.30 30.30
N ALA A 65 1.65 2.15 30.68
CA ALA A 65 2.22 1.26 31.68
C ALA A 65 3.58 0.68 31.24
N ALA A 66 3.71 0.33 29.96
CA ALA A 66 4.98 -0.16 29.40
C ALA A 66 6.07 0.93 29.34
N VAL A 67 5.68 2.21 29.18
CA VAL A 67 6.60 3.35 29.31
C VAL A 67 6.99 3.56 30.77
N ALA A 68 6.02 3.58 31.68
CA ALA A 68 6.26 3.77 33.11
C ALA A 68 7.15 2.67 33.71
N SER A 69 7.02 1.43 33.23
CA SER A 69 7.87 0.31 33.65
C SER A 69 9.26 0.30 33.00
N GLY A 70 9.56 1.25 32.11
CA GLY A 70 10.83 1.31 31.36
C GLY A 70 10.98 0.25 30.27
N LYS A 71 9.92 -0.47 29.90
CA LYS A 71 9.97 -1.53 28.86
C LYS A 71 10.12 -0.95 27.46
N ILE A 72 9.50 0.20 27.22
CA ILE A 72 9.66 1.00 25.99
C ILE A 72 9.81 2.48 26.36
N THR A 73 10.38 3.26 25.46
CA THR A 73 10.42 4.72 25.56
C THR A 73 9.12 5.33 25.02
N GLN A 74 8.84 6.58 25.41
CA GLN A 74 7.72 7.34 24.83
C GLN A 74 7.81 7.43 23.30
N LYS A 75 9.02 7.66 22.77
CA LYS A 75 9.26 7.71 21.32
C LYS A 75 8.89 6.40 20.62
N GLN A 76 9.20 5.26 21.24
CA GLN A 76 8.81 3.94 20.72
C GLN A 76 7.29 3.76 20.79
N LEU A 77 6.64 4.15 21.88
CA LEU A 77 5.17 4.10 21.98
C LEU A 77 4.50 4.93 20.85
N ASP A 78 4.99 6.14 20.60
CA ASP A 78 4.44 7.01 19.56
C ASP A 78 4.68 6.44 18.16
N MET A 79 5.83 5.83 17.91
CA MET A 79 6.11 5.10 16.67
C MET A 79 5.17 3.90 16.49
N LEU A 80 4.88 3.15 17.55
CA LEU A 80 3.95 2.02 17.51
C LEU A 80 2.51 2.47 17.22
N LYS A 81 2.07 3.60 17.79
CA LYS A 81 0.77 4.23 17.48
C LYS A 81 0.70 4.64 16.00
N ARG A 82 1.79 5.19 15.46
CA ARG A 82 1.90 5.49 14.02
C ARG A 82 1.86 4.23 13.16
N ASN A 83 2.50 3.15 13.58
CA ASN A 83 2.41 1.84 12.91
C ASN A 83 0.98 1.28 12.90
N GLU A 84 0.24 1.37 14.01
CA GLU A 84 -1.18 0.99 14.05
C GLU A 84 -2.03 1.77 13.05
N SER A 85 -1.79 3.07 12.94
CA SER A 85 -2.48 3.91 11.96
C SER A 85 -2.06 3.60 10.52
N ALA A 86 -0.78 3.33 10.27
CA ALA A 86 -0.27 2.95 8.95
C ALA A 86 -0.85 1.60 8.49
N HIS A 87 -0.95 0.62 9.40
CA HIS A 87 -1.60 -0.66 9.18
C HIS A 87 -3.06 -0.48 8.77
N ALA A 88 -3.84 0.25 9.59
CA ALA A 88 -5.25 0.50 9.33
C ALA A 88 -5.46 1.15 7.96
N ASN A 89 -4.68 2.19 7.65
CA ASN A 89 -4.76 2.84 6.35
C ASN A 89 -4.41 1.91 5.18
N ALA A 90 -3.42 1.03 5.35
CA ALA A 90 -3.04 0.05 4.32
C ALA A 90 -4.16 -0.97 4.07
N VAL A 91 -4.82 -1.44 5.12
CA VAL A 91 -5.97 -2.36 5.03
C VAL A 91 -7.15 -1.68 4.32
N GLU A 92 -7.48 -0.44 4.68
CA GLU A 92 -8.57 0.33 4.04
C GLU A 92 -8.28 0.59 2.55
N ASN A 93 -7.05 1.00 2.23
CA ASN A 93 -6.67 1.32 0.85
C ASN A 93 -6.52 0.07 -0.02
N TYR A 94 -6.26 -1.09 0.57
CA TYR A 94 -6.13 -2.34 -0.17
C TYR A 94 -7.41 -2.67 -0.94
N ALA A 95 -8.59 -2.50 -0.31
CA ALA A 95 -9.86 -2.77 -0.97
C ALA A 95 -10.08 -1.88 -2.20
N PHE A 96 -9.77 -0.59 -2.09
CA PHE A 96 -9.88 0.35 -3.20
C PHE A 96 -8.92 0.01 -4.35
N PHE A 97 -7.66 -0.29 -4.03
CA PHE A 97 -6.68 -0.73 -5.02
C PHE A 97 -7.11 -2.03 -5.71
N ALA A 98 -7.55 -3.02 -4.94
CA ALA A 98 -8.00 -4.30 -5.47
C ALA A 98 -9.20 -4.12 -6.41
N GLY A 99 -10.19 -3.31 -6.01
CA GLY A 99 -11.34 -2.98 -6.86
C GLY A 99 -10.92 -2.31 -8.19
N ALA A 100 -10.06 -1.29 -8.12
CA ALA A 100 -9.60 -0.57 -9.31
C ALA A 100 -8.80 -1.46 -10.27
N VAL A 101 -7.87 -2.27 -9.76
CA VAL A 101 -7.03 -3.15 -10.57
C VAL A 101 -7.83 -4.31 -11.18
N CYS A 102 -8.73 -4.92 -10.40
CA CYS A 102 -9.61 -5.98 -10.89
C CYS A 102 -10.56 -5.46 -11.97
N LEU A 103 -11.20 -4.31 -11.76
CA LEU A 103 -12.10 -3.71 -12.76
C LEU A 103 -11.35 -3.35 -14.05
N ALA A 104 -10.20 -2.69 -13.95
CA ALA A 104 -9.38 -2.35 -15.13
C ALA A 104 -8.91 -3.60 -15.89
N THR A 105 -8.52 -4.64 -15.16
CA THR A 105 -8.14 -5.93 -15.76
C THR A 105 -9.32 -6.59 -16.47
N ALA A 106 -10.49 -6.67 -15.82
CA ALA A 106 -11.69 -7.28 -16.39
C ALA A 106 -12.25 -6.50 -17.58
N ALA A 107 -12.17 -5.17 -17.54
CA ALA A 107 -12.58 -4.31 -18.65
C ALA A 107 -11.66 -4.39 -19.87
N GLY A 108 -10.48 -5.03 -19.76
CA GLY A 108 -9.53 -5.13 -20.88
C GLY A 108 -8.68 -3.88 -21.10
N VAL A 109 -8.43 -3.09 -20.05
CA VAL A 109 -7.49 -1.95 -20.11
C VAL A 109 -6.10 -2.45 -20.54
N ASP A 110 -5.40 -1.64 -21.34
CA ASP A 110 -4.03 -1.92 -21.77
C ASP A 110 -3.13 -2.33 -20.59
N ARG A 111 -2.45 -3.48 -20.75
CA ARG A 111 -1.66 -4.12 -19.68
C ARG A 111 -0.48 -3.26 -19.25
N THR A 112 0.09 -2.47 -20.16
CA THR A 112 1.18 -1.53 -19.84
C THR A 112 0.69 -0.48 -18.85
N LEU A 113 -0.53 0.04 -19.05
CA LEU A 113 -1.13 1.03 -18.16
C LEU A 113 -1.45 0.44 -16.78
N ILE A 114 -1.97 -0.79 -16.74
CA ILE A 114 -2.18 -1.54 -15.49
C ILE A 114 -0.85 -1.71 -14.75
N ASN A 115 0.20 -2.17 -15.44
CA ASN A 115 1.51 -2.41 -14.84
C ASN A 115 2.14 -1.12 -14.29
N ARG A 116 2.03 -0.01 -15.03
CA ARG A 116 2.51 1.31 -14.60
C ARG A 116 1.77 1.79 -13.36
N ALA A 117 0.44 1.75 -13.37
CA ALA A 117 -0.36 2.18 -12.23
C ALA A 117 -0.08 1.33 -10.98
N GLY A 118 0.03 0.00 -11.14
CA GLY A 118 0.40 -0.91 -10.06
C GLY A 118 1.78 -0.62 -9.46
N LEU A 119 2.78 -0.30 -10.31
CA LEU A 119 4.11 0.10 -9.84
C LEU A 119 4.08 1.46 -9.13
N THR A 120 3.39 2.46 -9.70
CA THR A 120 3.22 3.78 -9.09
C THR A 120 2.56 3.66 -7.72
N TYR A 121 1.49 2.88 -7.61
CA TYR A 121 0.85 2.56 -6.33
C TYR A 121 1.85 1.94 -5.36
N THR A 122 2.63 0.96 -5.82
CA THR A 122 3.62 0.26 -4.98
C THR A 122 4.66 1.20 -4.39
N ILE A 123 5.30 2.02 -5.22
CA ILE A 123 6.31 2.99 -4.76
C ILE A 123 5.68 3.97 -3.78
N ALA A 124 4.49 4.48 -4.09
CA ALA A 124 3.77 5.42 -3.25
C ALA A 124 3.41 4.82 -1.87
N ARG A 125 2.95 3.56 -1.81
CA ARG A 125 2.58 2.89 -0.54
C ARG A 125 3.79 2.54 0.31
N VAL A 126 4.91 2.14 -0.29
CA VAL A 126 6.16 1.91 0.45
C VAL A 126 6.66 3.21 1.06
N ALA A 127 6.70 4.30 0.29
CA ALA A 127 7.08 5.62 0.79
C ALA A 127 6.13 6.12 1.88
N TYR A 128 4.81 5.96 1.67
CA TYR A 128 3.79 6.30 2.66
C TYR A 128 4.02 5.59 3.99
N GLY A 129 4.19 4.27 3.98
CA GLY A 129 4.42 3.48 5.20
C GLY A 129 5.69 3.89 5.93
N ALA A 130 6.80 4.06 5.19
CA ALA A 130 8.08 4.49 5.77
C ALA A 130 7.97 5.87 6.43
N VAL A 131 7.39 6.85 5.72
CA VAL A 131 7.18 8.20 6.25
C VAL A 131 6.28 8.17 7.47
N TYR A 132 5.17 7.43 7.42
CA TYR A 132 4.22 7.36 8.54
C TYR A 132 4.90 6.84 9.81
N ILE A 133 5.64 5.74 9.71
CA ILE A 133 6.20 5.10 10.90
C ILE A 133 7.40 5.89 11.44
N LEU A 134 8.32 6.29 10.56
CA LEU A 134 9.65 6.77 10.95
C LEU A 134 9.74 8.28 11.17
N ILE A 135 8.82 9.07 10.60
CA ILE A 135 8.89 10.53 10.68
C ILE A 135 7.92 11.04 11.74
N ASP A 136 8.47 11.64 12.80
CA ASP A 136 7.73 12.32 13.88
C ASP A 136 7.72 13.86 13.73
N HIS A 137 8.41 14.41 12.73
CA HIS A 137 8.47 15.86 12.50
C HIS A 137 7.26 16.41 11.72
N PRO A 138 6.59 17.48 12.18
CA PRO A 138 5.36 17.99 11.59
C PRO A 138 5.44 18.32 10.09
N GLN A 139 6.48 19.02 9.65
CA GLN A 139 6.62 19.42 8.24
C GLN A 139 6.92 18.22 7.32
N TRP A 140 7.81 17.32 7.75
CA TRP A 140 8.21 16.15 6.96
C TRP A 140 7.10 15.10 6.90
N SER A 141 6.22 15.07 7.91
CA SER A 141 5.04 14.20 7.90
C SER A 141 4.06 14.52 6.78
N GLN A 142 4.11 15.70 6.15
CA GLN A 142 3.25 16.06 5.01
C GLN A 142 3.54 15.21 3.75
N ILE A 143 4.74 14.64 3.63
CA ILE A 143 5.10 13.70 2.56
C ILE A 143 4.16 12.48 2.57
N ARG A 144 3.64 12.11 3.75
CA ARG A 144 2.61 11.08 3.89
C ARG A 144 1.36 11.43 3.07
N GLY A 145 0.87 12.66 3.14
CA GLY A 145 -0.31 13.10 2.39
C GLY A 145 -0.07 13.04 0.88
N ILE A 146 1.11 13.49 0.44
CA ILE A 146 1.49 13.48 -0.98
C ILE A 146 1.55 12.05 -1.52
N THR A 147 2.28 11.17 -0.84
CA THR A 147 2.42 9.75 -1.24
C THR A 147 1.08 9.01 -1.18
N TRP A 148 0.21 9.34 -0.23
CA TRP A 148 -1.15 8.83 -0.16
C TRP A 148 -1.97 9.20 -1.40
N TRP A 149 -1.95 10.48 -1.79
CA TRP A 149 -2.65 10.96 -2.98
C TRP A 149 -2.11 10.32 -4.26
N ILE A 150 -0.80 10.20 -4.42
CA ILE A 150 -0.20 9.53 -5.58
C ILE A 150 -0.72 8.10 -5.72
N GLY A 151 -0.78 7.35 -4.61
CA GLY A 151 -1.36 6.01 -4.61
C GLY A 151 -2.84 6.00 -5.03
N ASN A 152 -3.65 6.85 -4.42
CA ASN A 152 -5.08 6.90 -4.73
C ASN A 152 -5.38 7.37 -6.16
N LEU A 153 -4.63 8.35 -6.66
CA LEU A 153 -4.74 8.83 -8.04
C LEU A 153 -4.40 7.75 -9.06
N SER A 154 -3.49 6.82 -8.75
CA SER A 154 -3.25 5.66 -9.62
C SER A 154 -4.46 4.72 -9.70
N CYS A 155 -5.24 4.59 -8.62
CA CYS A 155 -6.48 3.80 -8.60
C CYS A 155 -7.59 4.50 -9.39
N PHE A 156 -7.79 5.81 -9.15
CA PHE A 156 -8.74 6.62 -9.93
C PHE A 156 -8.42 6.61 -11.42
N TYR A 157 -7.13 6.67 -11.78
CA TYR A 157 -6.68 6.54 -13.16
C TYR A 157 -7.11 5.20 -13.79
N LEU A 158 -6.95 4.08 -13.07
CA LEU A 158 -7.39 2.77 -13.55
C LEU A 158 -8.91 2.71 -13.74
N LEU A 159 -9.69 3.25 -12.80
CA LEU A 159 -11.15 3.33 -12.92
C LEU A 159 -11.57 4.16 -14.14
N TYR A 160 -10.94 5.32 -14.35
CA TYR A 160 -11.17 6.16 -15.53
C TYR A 160 -10.88 5.41 -16.83
N LYS A 161 -9.74 4.71 -16.92
CA LYS A 161 -9.39 3.93 -18.11
C LYS A 161 -10.35 2.76 -18.33
N ALA A 162 -10.78 2.08 -17.27
CA ALA A 162 -11.77 1.02 -17.34
C ALA A 162 -13.11 1.53 -17.90
N GLY A 163 -13.61 2.65 -17.37
CA GLY A 163 -14.85 3.28 -17.85
C GLY A 163 -14.78 3.65 -19.33
N GLY A 164 -13.64 4.17 -19.80
CA GLY A 164 -13.43 4.47 -21.21
C GLY A 164 -13.53 3.23 -22.11
N VAL A 165 -12.94 2.10 -21.70
CA VAL A 165 -13.05 0.85 -22.47
C VAL A 165 -14.48 0.32 -22.46
N LEU A 166 -15.12 0.25 -21.29
CA LEU A 166 -16.49 -0.26 -21.16
C LEU A 166 -17.49 0.52 -22.01
N ASN A 167 -17.39 1.85 -22.05
CA ASN A 167 -18.29 2.68 -22.86
C ASN A 167 -18.04 2.57 -24.37
N SER A 168 -16.83 2.18 -24.79
CA SER A 168 -16.52 1.94 -26.20
C SER A 168 -17.11 0.64 -26.74
N LEU A 169 -17.43 -0.32 -25.86
CA LEU A 169 -18.08 -1.60 -26.24
C LEU A 169 -19.60 -1.45 -26.45
N SER A 170 -20.17 -0.33 -26.01
CA SER A 170 -21.60 -0.03 -26.08
C SER A 170 -22.02 0.69 -27.37
N ASN A 171 -21.05 1.04 -28.23
CA ASN A 171 -21.24 1.66 -29.54
C ASN A 171 -20.83 0.67 -30.65
#